data_AF-A0A8T4Y3Z9-F1
#
_entry.id   AF-A0A8T4Y3Z9-F1
#
_cell.length_a   1.000
_cell.length_b   1.000
_cell.length_c   1.000
_cell.angle_alpha   90.00
_cell.angle_beta   90.00
_cell.angle_gamma   90.00
#
_symmetry.space_group_name_H-M   'P 1'
#
loop_
_entity.id
_entity.type
_entity.pdbx_description
1 polymer ?
#
loop_
_entity_poly.entity_id
_entity_poly.type
_entity_poly.pdbx_seq_one_letter_code
_entity_poly.pdbx_strand_id
1 'polypeptide(L)'
;MDWESVDKRLVKSGELPLSLEFLESYDRELKRMNRGKVGRPYTLTEQYAEFLSVVRYLFGFPYRQLEGFARALNRLVPRLPSGDYSGLRRGYLSWTFRCTSL
;
A
#
# COMPACT_ATOMS: atom_id res chain seq x y z
N MET A 1 -20.63 -16.07 -31.82
CA MET A 1 -20.13 -15.90 -30.44
C MET A 1 -19.04 -14.85 -30.53
N ASP A 2 -19.27 -13.68 -29.94
CA ASP A 2 -18.42 -12.50 -30.13
C ASP A 2 -17.29 -12.49 -29.09
N TRP A 3 -16.17 -13.09 -29.45
CA TRP A 3 -15.01 -13.26 -28.58
C TRP A 3 -14.38 -11.92 -28.16
N GLU A 4 -14.52 -10.87 -28.96
CA GLU A 4 -13.99 -9.54 -28.67
C GLU A 4 -14.76 -8.86 -27.53
N SER A 5 -16.08 -9.07 -27.47
CA SER A 5 -16.93 -8.61 -26.35
C SER A 5 -16.62 -9.35 -25.05
N VAL A 6 -16.36 -10.65 -25.14
CA VAL A 6 -16.00 -11.49 -23.98
C VAL A 6 -14.63 -11.08 -23.44
N ASP A 7 -13.66 -10.87 -24.33
CA ASP A 7 -12.31 -10.44 -23.96
C ASP A 7 -12.30 -9.08 -23.26
N LYS A 8 -12.99 -8.07 -23.83
CA LYS A 8 -13.15 -6.75 -23.19
C LYS A 8 -13.83 -6.84 -21.81
N ARG A 9 -14.76 -7.77 -21.61
CA ARG A 9 -15.40 -8.03 -20.32
C ARG A 9 -14.45 -8.69 -19.33
N LEU A 10 -13.66 -9.67 -19.77
CA LEU A 10 -12.68 -10.36 -18.94
C LEU A 10 -11.53 -9.45 -18.54
N VAL A 11 -11.04 -8.59 -19.45
CA VAL A 11 -10.04 -7.54 -19.18
C VAL A 11 -10.56 -6.58 -18.11
N LYS A 12 -11.81 -6.10 -18.21
CA LYS A 12 -12.44 -5.25 -17.18
C LYS A 12 -12.64 -5.95 -15.83
N SER A 13 -12.78 -7.27 -15.80
CA SER A 13 -12.88 -8.04 -14.54
C SER A 13 -11.51 -8.32 -13.90
N GLY A 14 -10.40 -8.12 -14.62
CA GLY A 14 -9.03 -8.23 -14.12
C GLY A 14 -8.36 -6.88 -13.81
N GLU A 15 -8.95 -5.76 -14.24
CA GLU A 15 -8.54 -4.42 -13.83
C GLU A 15 -8.91 -4.20 -12.37
N LEU A 16 -7.97 -4.48 -11.47
CA LEU A 16 -8.02 -3.96 -10.12
C LEU A 16 -7.32 -2.60 -10.16
N PRO A 17 -8.04 -1.47 -10.22
CA PRO A 17 -7.43 -0.15 -10.12
C PRO A 17 -6.87 -0.01 -8.71
N LEU A 18 -5.64 -0.45 -8.53
CA LEU A 18 -4.79 -0.09 -7.42
C LEU A 18 -4.57 1.41 -7.54
N SER A 19 -5.47 2.20 -6.94
CA SER A 19 -5.39 3.66 -6.98
C SER A 19 -4.06 4.10 -6.39
N LEU A 20 -3.26 4.76 -7.21
CA LEU A 20 -2.00 5.40 -6.82
C LEU A 20 -2.23 6.88 -6.48
N GLU A 21 -3.47 7.32 -6.32
CA GLU A 21 -3.83 8.71 -6.02
C GLU A 21 -3.19 9.19 -4.70
N PHE A 22 -3.00 8.29 -3.73
CA PHE A 22 -2.31 8.57 -2.48
C PHE A 22 -0.85 9.05 -2.66
N LEU A 23 -0.25 8.84 -3.83
CA LEU A 23 1.10 9.33 -4.14
C LEU A 23 1.18 10.86 -4.13
N GLU A 24 0.11 11.55 -4.50
CA GLU A 24 0.08 13.01 -4.55
C GLU A 24 0.13 13.62 -3.14
N SER A 25 -0.55 12.98 -2.19
CA SER A 25 -0.59 13.38 -0.78
C SER A 25 0.54 12.80 0.07
N TYR A 26 1.35 11.87 -0.47
CA TYR A 26 2.31 11.07 0.29
C TYR A 26 3.21 11.92 1.20
N ASP A 27 3.90 12.92 0.66
CA ASP A 27 4.83 13.76 1.42
C ASP A 27 4.13 14.60 2.50
N ARG A 28 2.92 15.08 2.20
CA ARG A 28 2.11 15.88 3.11
C ARG A 28 1.63 15.03 4.28
N GLU A 29 1.17 13.82 3.98
CA GLU A 29 0.73 12.84 4.96
C GLU A 29 1.88 12.39 5.86
N LEU A 30 3.05 12.10 5.28
CA LEU A 30 4.24 11.70 6.04
C LEU A 30 4.71 12.81 7.00
N LYS A 31 4.71 14.06 6.54
CA LYS A 31 5.00 15.24 7.38
C LYS A 31 3.98 15.40 8.50
N ARG A 32 2.70 15.17 8.23
CA ARG A 32 1.62 15.21 9.23
C ARG A 32 1.81 14.13 10.28
N MET A 33 2.08 12.88 9.88
CA MET A 33 2.29 11.75 10.78
C MET A 33 3.54 11.88 11.65
N ASN A 34 4.56 12.58 11.15
CA ASN A 34 5.79 12.83 11.89
C ASN A 34 5.78 14.13 12.71
N ARG A 35 4.74 14.97 12.59
CA ARG A 35 4.64 16.22 13.36
C ARG A 35 4.47 15.90 14.85
N GLY A 36 5.43 16.31 15.67
CA GLY A 36 5.41 16.10 17.12
C GLY A 36 5.69 14.67 17.55
N LYS A 37 6.14 13.80 16.64
CA LYS A 37 6.48 12.42 16.97
C LYS A 37 7.81 12.36 17.74
N VAL A 38 7.78 11.75 18.92
CA VAL A 38 8.97 11.48 19.74
C VAL A 38 9.49 10.08 19.42
N GLY A 39 10.77 9.96 19.03
CA GLY A 39 11.39 8.69 18.63
C GLY A 39 11.61 8.57 17.11
N ARG A 40 11.78 7.34 16.59
CA ARG A 40 12.08 7.11 15.17
C ARG A 40 10.91 7.58 14.27
N PRO A 41 11.17 8.49 13.31
CA PRO A 41 10.14 8.95 12.37
C PRO A 41 9.55 7.78 11.57
N TYR A 42 8.27 7.89 11.21
CA TYR A 42 7.67 7.03 10.20
C TYR A 42 8.32 7.29 8.85
N THR A 43 8.54 6.21 8.11
CA THR A 43 8.99 6.23 6.71
C THR A 43 7.86 5.94 5.74
N LEU A 44 6.78 5.33 6.23
CA LEU A 44 5.63 4.90 5.44
C LEU A 44 4.41 5.71 5.86
N THR A 45 3.62 6.14 4.88
CA THR A 45 2.33 6.76 5.15
C THR A 45 1.27 5.73 5.50
N GLU A 46 0.17 6.17 6.10
CA GLU A 46 -0.97 5.32 6.43
C GLU A 46 -1.66 4.83 5.16
N GLN A 47 -1.91 5.73 4.20
CA GLN A 47 -2.52 5.36 2.92
C GLN A 47 -1.69 4.32 2.15
N TYR A 48 -0.37 4.41 2.19
CA TYR A 48 0.49 3.40 1.56
C TYR A 48 0.49 2.07 2.31
N ALA A 49 0.38 2.09 3.64
CA ALA A 49 0.23 0.88 4.43
C ALA A 49 -1.12 0.18 4.14
N GLU A 50 -2.20 0.94 4.00
CA GLU A 50 -3.53 0.47 3.60
C GLU A 50 -3.51 -0.12 2.18
N PHE A 51 -2.87 0.55 1.23
CA PHE A 51 -2.64 0.03 -0.12
C PHE A 51 -1.96 -1.35 -0.10
N LEU A 52 -0.86 -1.47 0.64
CA LEU A 52 -0.15 -2.75 0.80
C LEU A 52 -1.01 -3.80 1.53
N SER A 53 -1.99 -3.38 2.35
CA SER A 53 -2.95 -4.27 3.03
C SER A 53 -3.88 -4.93 2.04
N VAL A 54 -4.40 -4.14 1.11
CA VAL A 54 -5.32 -4.57 0.07
C VAL A 54 -4.59 -5.50 -0.89
N VAL A 55 -3.39 -5.14 -1.33
CA VAL A 55 -2.53 -6.01 -2.13
C VAL A 55 -2.27 -7.34 -1.41
N ARG A 56 -1.91 -7.28 -0.12
CA ARG A 56 -1.69 -8.49 0.67
C ARG A 56 -2.95 -9.37 0.76
N TYR A 57 -4.10 -8.78 1.02
CA TYR A 57 -5.36 -9.49 1.16
C TYR A 57 -5.80 -10.14 -0.15
N LEU A 58 -5.74 -9.40 -1.25
CA LEU A 58 -6.18 -9.86 -2.57
C LEU A 58 -5.27 -10.94 -3.15
N PHE A 59 -3.95 -10.82 -2.98
CA PHE A 59 -2.98 -11.79 -3.52
C PHE A 59 -2.52 -12.84 -2.49
N GLY A 60 -2.99 -12.76 -1.24
CA GLY A 60 -2.63 -13.71 -0.18
C GLY A 60 -1.14 -13.68 0.20
N PHE A 61 -0.43 -12.57 -0.03
CA PHE A 61 1.03 -12.56 0.10
C PHE A 61 1.53 -12.73 1.55
N PRO A 62 2.53 -13.60 1.79
CA PRO A 62 3.33 -13.54 3.01
C PRO A 62 4.12 -12.23 3.02
N TYR A 63 4.42 -11.73 4.22
CA TYR A 63 5.04 -10.41 4.39
C TYR A 63 6.37 -10.22 3.66
N ARG A 64 7.17 -11.29 3.47
CA ARG A 64 8.41 -11.23 2.69
C ARG A 64 8.15 -11.01 1.19
N GLN A 65 7.09 -11.60 0.65
CA GLN A 65 6.70 -11.36 -0.75
C GLN A 65 6.13 -9.96 -0.91
N LEU A 66 5.38 -9.46 0.07
CA LEU A 66 4.90 -8.08 0.09
C LEU A 66 6.05 -7.05 0.12
N GLU A 67 7.13 -7.34 0.84
CA GLU A 67 8.36 -6.53 0.80
C GLU A 67 9.01 -6.55 -0.58
N GLY A 68 9.09 -7.72 -1.23
CA GLY A 68 9.55 -7.84 -2.61
C GLY A 68 8.70 -7.02 -3.59
N PHE A 69 7.38 -7.06 -3.43
CA PHE A 69 6.43 -6.25 -4.18
C PHE A 69 6.68 -4.75 -3.96
N ALA A 70 6.80 -4.30 -2.71
CA ALA A 70 7.06 -2.90 -2.40
C ALA A 70 8.42 -2.41 -2.98
N ARG A 71 9.44 -3.27 -3.03
CA ARG A 71 10.71 -2.97 -3.69
C ARG A 71 10.58 -2.87 -5.21
N ALA A 72 9.83 -3.77 -5.84
CA ALA A 72 9.54 -3.68 -7.27
C ALA A 72 8.76 -2.40 -7.59
N LEU A 73 7.79 -2.05 -6.75
CA LEU A 73 7.00 -0.83 -6.89
C LEU A 73 7.85 0.43 -6.72
N ASN A 74 8.80 0.46 -5.77
CA ASN A 74 9.76 1.56 -5.65
C ASN A 74 10.64 1.74 -6.92
N ARG A 75 10.99 0.67 -7.62
CA ARG A 75 11.73 0.78 -8.89
C ARG A 75 10.90 1.44 -9.99
N LEU A 76 9.59 1.19 -10.00
CA LEU A 76 8.65 1.79 -10.96
C LEU A 76 8.27 3.22 -10.56
N VAL A 77 8.13 3.48 -9.26
CA VAL A 77 7.75 4.76 -8.67
C VAL A 77 8.76 5.11 -7.58
N PRO A 78 9.88 5.77 -7.91
CA PRO A 78 10.98 6.07 -6.97
C PRO A 78 10.58 6.93 -5.77
N ARG A 79 9.41 7.60 -5.85
CA ARG A 79 8.85 8.41 -4.76
C ARG A 79 8.40 7.57 -3.56
N LEU A 80 8.08 6.30 -3.79
CA LEU A 80 7.67 5.39 -2.73
C LEU A 80 8.89 4.80 -2.05
N PRO A 81 9.01 4.79 -0.72
CA PRO A 81 10.09 4.09 -0.07
C PRO A 81 9.97 2.58 -0.27
N SER A 82 11.12 1.92 -0.41
CA SER A 82 11.25 0.48 -0.22
C SER A 82 10.81 0.15 1.21
N GLY A 83 9.53 -0.23 1.39
CA GLY A 83 8.97 -0.54 2.69
C GLY A 83 9.66 -1.76 3.29
N ASP A 84 10.43 -1.56 4.36
CA ASP A 84 10.93 -2.67 5.18
C ASP A 84 9.75 -3.25 5.97
N TYR A 85 9.59 -4.58 5.93
CA TYR A 85 8.58 -5.33 6.68
C TYR A 85 8.52 -4.93 8.16
N SER A 86 9.66 -4.58 8.75
CA SER A 86 9.76 -4.15 10.15
C SER A 86 9.04 -2.82 10.44
N GLY A 87 8.97 -1.93 9.44
CA GLY A 87 8.24 -0.67 9.48
C GLY A 87 6.75 -0.86 9.22
N LEU A 88 6.40 -1.73 8.26
CA LEU A 88 5.02 -2.10 7.97
C LEU A 88 4.36 -2.75 9.19
N ARG A 89 4.98 -3.79 9.78
CA ARG A 89 4.43 -4.50 10.94
C ARG A 89 4.22 -3.60 12.17
N ARG A 90 5.15 -2.67 12.44
CA ARG A 90 5.04 -1.72 13.56
C ARG A 90 3.98 -0.65 13.32
N GLY A 91 3.85 -0.18 12.08
CA GLY A 91 2.74 0.69 11.67
C GLY A 91 1.40 -0.02 11.83
N TYR A 92 1.26 -1.21 11.24
CA TYR A 92 0.03 -2.02 11.30
C TYR A 92 -0.45 -2.31 12.72
N LEU A 93 0.42 -2.73 13.64
CA LEU A 93 0.00 -3.03 15.01
C LEU A 93 -0.51 -1.79 15.75
N SER A 94 0.08 -0.62 15.49
CA SER A 94 -0.42 0.66 16.02
C SER A 94 -1.77 1.06 15.41
N TRP A 95 -2.09 0.55 14.22
CA TRP A 95 -3.26 0.93 13.41
C TRP A 95 -4.46 0.01 13.64
N THR A 96 -4.25 -1.30 13.80
CA THR A 96 -5.31 -2.26 14.09
C THR A 96 -6.05 -1.96 15.40
N PHE A 97 -5.40 -1.31 16.38
CA PHE A 97 -6.07 -0.85 17.60
C PHE A 97 -7.03 0.33 17.38
N ARG A 98 -6.89 1.10 16.30
CA ARG A 98 -7.74 2.25 16.01
C ARG A 98 -9.00 1.86 15.24
N CYS A 99 -8.95 0.79 14.45
CA CYS A 99 -10.09 0.29 13.66
C CYS A 99 -11.06 -0.58 14.47
N THR A 100 -10.63 -1.19 15.59
CA THR A 100 -11.51 -1.92 16.53
C THR A 100 -12.17 -1.03 17.58
N SER A 101 -11.99 0.29 17.50
CA SER A 101 -12.56 1.28 18.43
C SER A 101 -13.65 2.15 17.79
N LEU A 102 -14.17 1.76 16.62
CA LEU A 102 -15.33 2.35 15.95
C LEU A 102 -16.49 1.35 15.90
#